data_AF-A0A832HKT8-F1
#
_entry.id   AF-A0A832HKT8-F1
#
_cell.length_a   1.000
_cell.length_b   1.000
_cell.length_c   1.000
_cell.angle_alpha   90.00
_cell.angle_beta   90.00
_cell.angle_gamma   90.00
#
_symmetry.space_group_name_H-M   'P 1'
#
loop_
_entity.id
_entity.type
_entity.pdbx_description
1 polymer ?
#
loop_
_entity_poly.entity_id
_entity_poly.type
_entity_poly.pdbx_seq_one_letter_code
_entity_poly.pdbx_strand_id
1 'polypeptide(L)'
;MNKKTTTRKPVRAPTRYAPEAELEFASASRGQWRAAVHEELERLKNRLLQEYFDKCIDSALEPAIRRAAHEASALASITPYPLLVFPTLFEEKAEAAVRYHLRQQMVWDRSRRLMSMAA
;
A
#
# COMPACT_ATOMS: atom_id res chain seq x y z
N MET A 1 6.86 -2.14 -74.98
CA MET A 1 7.35 -3.06 -73.93
C MET A 1 6.53 -2.76 -72.69
N ASN A 2 5.38 -3.43 -72.53
CA ASN A 2 4.31 -2.98 -71.63
C ASN A 2 4.28 -3.85 -70.37
N LYS A 3 4.57 -3.25 -69.22
CA LYS A 3 4.52 -3.90 -67.91
C LYS A 3 3.06 -4.04 -67.49
N LYS A 4 2.53 -5.26 -67.49
CA LYS A 4 1.20 -5.56 -66.91
C LYS A 4 1.36 -5.66 -65.39
N THR A 5 0.85 -4.68 -64.66
CA THR A 5 0.75 -4.73 -63.20
C THR A 5 -0.45 -5.59 -62.80
N THR A 6 -0.20 -6.74 -62.18
CA THR A 6 -1.24 -7.61 -61.63
C THR A 6 -1.64 -7.12 -60.24
N THR A 7 -2.78 -6.45 -60.14
CA THR A 7 -3.40 -6.04 -58.86
C THR A 7 -4.04 -7.27 -58.19
N ARG A 8 -3.45 -7.75 -57.09
CA ARG A 8 -4.07 -8.78 -56.23
C ARG A 8 -5.21 -8.15 -55.42
N LYS A 9 -6.42 -8.70 -55.54
CA LYS A 9 -7.57 -8.32 -54.69
C LYS A 9 -7.39 -8.89 -53.28
N PRO A 10 -7.66 -8.11 -52.21
CA PRO A 10 -7.57 -8.61 -50.85
C PRO A 10 -8.71 -9.61 -50.57
N VAL A 11 -8.35 -10.78 -50.06
CA VAL A 11 -9.29 -11.79 -49.57
C VAL A 11 -9.82 -11.32 -48.22
N ARG A 12 -11.12 -11.06 -48.12
CA ARG A 12 -11.78 -10.73 -46.86
C ARG A 12 -11.95 -12.01 -46.05
N ALA A 13 -11.15 -12.16 -44.99
CA ALA A 13 -11.37 -13.20 -44.00
C ALA A 13 -12.71 -12.93 -43.30
N PRO A 14 -13.61 -13.91 -43.19
CA PRO A 14 -14.83 -13.74 -42.41
C PRO A 14 -14.46 -13.78 -40.93
N THR A 15 -14.10 -12.63 -40.36
CA THR A 15 -14.04 -12.46 -38.91
C THR A 15 -15.48 -12.45 -38.41
N ARG A 16 -16.01 -13.64 -38.12
CA ARG A 16 -17.17 -13.76 -37.23
C ARG A 16 -16.66 -13.42 -35.84
N TYR A 17 -16.58 -12.13 -35.54
CA TYR A 17 -16.55 -11.70 -34.15
C TYR A 17 -17.79 -12.31 -33.51
N ALA A 18 -17.59 -13.24 -32.57
CA ALA A 18 -18.66 -13.65 -31.69
C ALA A 18 -19.22 -12.36 -31.06
N PRO A 19 -20.54 -12.21 -30.94
CA PRO A 19 -21.10 -11.09 -30.21
C PRO A 19 -20.53 -11.22 -28.81
N GLU A 20 -19.61 -10.29 -28.54
CA GLU A 20 -19.08 -9.86 -27.28
C GLU A 20 -19.30 -10.89 -26.17
N ALA A 21 -18.22 -11.55 -25.76
CA ALA A 21 -18.07 -11.78 -24.33
C ALA A 21 -18.18 -10.38 -23.71
N GLU A 22 -19.42 -9.98 -23.40
CA GLU A 22 -19.70 -9.07 -22.31
C GLU A 22 -18.91 -9.68 -21.18
N LEU A 23 -17.69 -9.18 -21.00
CA LEU A 23 -17.00 -9.35 -19.76
C LEU A 23 -18.01 -8.75 -18.80
N GLU A 24 -18.75 -9.62 -18.10
CA GLU A 24 -19.57 -9.30 -16.95
C GLU A 24 -18.60 -8.81 -15.86
N PHE A 25 -17.91 -7.70 -16.14
CA PHE A 25 -17.47 -6.79 -15.13
C PHE A 25 -18.77 -6.29 -14.55
N ALA A 26 -19.28 -7.04 -13.58
CA ALA A 26 -20.21 -6.51 -12.60
C ALA A 26 -19.65 -5.14 -12.27
N SER A 27 -20.34 -4.10 -12.74
CA SER A 27 -19.90 -2.73 -12.65
C SER A 27 -20.10 -2.35 -11.20
N ALA A 28 -19.22 -2.88 -10.35
CA ALA A 28 -19.18 -2.59 -8.94
C ALA A 28 -19.19 -1.07 -8.88
N SER A 29 -20.24 -0.53 -8.25
CA SER A 29 -20.38 0.91 -8.18
C SER A 29 -19.09 1.48 -7.59
N ARG A 30 -18.70 2.70 -7.98
CA ARG A 30 -17.47 3.31 -7.45
C ARG A 30 -17.42 3.27 -5.91
N GLY A 31 -18.57 3.28 -5.24
CA GLY A 31 -18.68 3.07 -3.79
C GLY A 31 -18.34 1.65 -3.33
N GLN A 32 -18.84 0.62 -4.00
CA GLN A 32 -18.52 -0.79 -3.69
C GLN A 32 -17.03 -1.08 -3.89
N TRP A 33 -16.44 -0.57 -4.98
CA TRP A 33 -15.00 -0.73 -5.21
C TRP A 33 -14.17 -0.04 -4.13
N ARG A 34 -14.53 1.19 -3.74
CA ARG A 34 -13.85 1.90 -2.64
C ARG A 34 -13.96 1.17 -1.31
N ALA A 35 -15.12 0.60 -1.00
CA ALA A 35 -15.31 -0.19 0.22
C ALA A 35 -14.46 -1.46 0.22
N ALA A 36 -14.43 -2.21 -0.89
CA ALA A 36 -13.61 -3.41 -1.04
C ALA A 36 -12.12 -3.10 -0.91
N VAL A 37 -11.65 -2.00 -1.52
CA VAL A 37 -10.26 -1.54 -1.39
C VAL A 37 -9.91 -1.18 0.06
N HIS A 38 -10.84 -0.54 0.78
CA HIS A 38 -10.63 -0.18 2.18
C HIS A 38 -10.54 -1.41 3.09
N GLU A 39 -11.41 -2.39 2.88
CA GLU A 39 -11.36 -3.66 3.62
C GLU A 39 -10.04 -4.41 3.36
N GLU A 40 -9.61 -4.47 2.10
CA GLU A 40 -8.35 -5.11 1.74
C GLU A 40 -7.12 -4.38 2.31
N LEU A 41 -7.18 -3.05 2.39
CA LEU A 41 -6.14 -2.25 3.03
C LEU A 41 -6.05 -2.55 4.52
N GLU A 42 -7.19 -2.69 5.21
CA GLU A 42 -7.23 -3.03 6.63
C GLU A 42 -6.70 -4.46 6.89
N ARG A 43 -7.01 -5.43 6.02
CA ARG A 43 -6.41 -6.77 6.08
C ARG A 43 -4.90 -6.72 5.88
N LEU A 44 -4.44 -5.98 4.87
CA LEU A 44 -3.02 -5.81 4.59
C LEU A 44 -2.29 -5.18 5.78
N LYS A 45 -2.87 -4.15 6.41
CA LYS A 45 -2.33 -3.51 7.61
C LYS A 45 -2.16 -4.50 8.76
N ASN A 46 -3.19 -5.30 9.05
CA ASN A 46 -3.14 -6.26 10.15
C ASN A 46 -2.08 -7.33 9.91
N ARG A 47 -1.96 -7.82 8.68
CA ARG A 47 -0.91 -8.78 8.31
C ARG A 47 0.49 -8.18 8.47
N LEU A 48 0.74 -6.98 7.95
CA LEU A 48 2.07 -6.35 8.09
C LEU A 48 2.42 -6.03 9.55
N LEU A 49 1.43 -5.65 10.37
CA LEU A 49 1.64 -5.47 11.81
C LEU A 49 2.06 -6.78 12.49
N GLN A 50 1.40 -7.89 12.18
CA GLN A 50 1.78 -9.20 12.69
C GLN A 50 3.20 -9.57 12.25
N GLU A 51 3.51 -9.46 10.95
CA GLU A 51 4.85 -9.75 10.43
C GLU A 51 5.93 -8.85 11.08
N TYR A 52 5.60 -7.60 11.39
CA TYR A 52 6.51 -6.70 12.09
C TYR A 52 6.76 -7.16 13.53
N PHE A 53 5.70 -7.48 14.28
CA PHE A 53 5.82 -7.92 15.67
C PHE A 53 6.44 -9.32 15.79
N ASP A 54 6.27 -10.19 14.82
CA ASP A 54 6.96 -11.49 14.78
C ASP A 54 8.48 -11.31 14.62
N LYS A 55 8.92 -10.23 13.95
CA LYS A 55 10.34 -9.89 13.77
C LYS A 55 10.90 -9.05 14.92
N CYS A 56 10.06 -8.24 15.59
CA CYS A 56 10.48 -7.30 16.63
C CYS A 56 10.05 -7.77 18.02
N ILE A 57 11.02 -8.06 18.88
CA ILE A 57 10.79 -8.58 20.25
C ILE A 57 10.38 -7.46 21.24
N ASP A 58 10.63 -6.18 20.92
CA ASP A 58 10.42 -5.10 21.88
C ASP A 58 8.95 -4.64 21.97
N SER A 59 8.29 -5.10 23.04
CA SER A 59 6.91 -4.72 23.36
C SER A 59 6.74 -3.23 23.66
N ALA A 60 7.79 -2.50 24.04
CA ALA A 60 7.70 -1.07 24.32
C ALA A 60 7.38 -0.24 23.05
N LEU A 61 7.70 -0.77 21.88
CA LEU A 61 7.45 -0.13 20.59
C LEU A 61 6.04 -0.40 20.06
N GLU A 62 5.31 -1.40 20.58
CA GLU A 62 4.03 -1.84 20.04
C GLU A 62 3.02 -0.69 19.83
N PRO A 63 2.79 0.21 20.81
CA PRO A 63 1.84 1.31 20.62
C PRO A 63 2.28 2.30 19.54
N ALA A 64 3.60 2.55 19.44
CA ALA A 64 4.16 3.47 18.46
C ALA A 64 4.06 2.90 17.03
N ILE A 65 4.28 1.60 16.87
CA ILE A 65 4.17 0.90 15.58
C ILE A 65 2.71 0.78 15.14
N ARG A 66 1.78 0.47 16.04
CA ARG A 66 0.34 0.48 15.73
C ARG A 66 -0.09 1.85 15.24
N ARG A 67 0.34 2.92 15.92
CA ARG A 67 0.09 4.29 15.49
C ARG A 67 0.67 4.58 14.10
N ALA A 68 1.92 4.18 13.85
CA ALA A 68 2.56 4.33 12.55
C ALA A 68 1.76 3.65 11.42
N ALA A 69 1.22 2.45 11.66
CA ALA A 69 0.37 1.74 10.71
C ALA A 69 -0.95 2.48 10.43
N HIS A 70 -1.59 3.06 11.45
CA HIS A 70 -2.78 3.88 11.25
C HIS A 70 -2.48 5.15 10.43
N GLU A 71 -1.37 5.83 10.72
CA GLU A 71 -0.94 7.00 9.95
C GLU A 71 -0.62 6.64 8.49
N ALA A 72 0.07 5.52 8.26
CA ALA A 72 0.36 5.02 6.92
C ALA A 72 -0.92 4.65 6.14
N SER A 73 -1.88 3.98 6.79
CA SER A 73 -3.17 3.62 6.17
C SER A 73 -3.99 4.86 5.79
N ALA A 74 -4.04 5.87 6.67
CA ALA A 74 -4.70 7.13 6.38
C ALA A 74 -4.09 7.85 5.16
N LEU A 75 -2.75 7.87 5.07
CA LEU A 75 -2.03 8.45 3.93
C LEU A 75 -2.23 7.62 2.65
N ALA A 76 -2.17 6.29 2.73
CA ALA A 76 -2.36 5.42 1.59
C ALA A 76 -3.77 5.56 0.98
N SER A 77 -4.80 5.68 1.83
CA SER A 77 -6.21 5.73 1.43
C SER A 77 -6.56 6.88 0.48
N ILE A 78 -5.81 7.99 0.53
CA ILE A 78 -6.01 9.15 -0.36
C ILE A 78 -5.25 9.03 -1.69
N THR A 79 -4.41 7.99 -1.85
CA THR A 79 -3.67 7.75 -3.09
C THR A 79 -4.52 6.98 -4.12
N PRO A 80 -4.12 6.99 -5.41
CA PRO A 80 -4.79 6.17 -6.43
C PRO A 80 -4.64 4.66 -6.22
N TYR A 81 -3.54 4.20 -5.59
CA TYR A 81 -3.19 2.79 -5.43
C TYR A 81 -2.82 2.46 -3.97
N PRO A 82 -3.77 2.54 -3.02
CA PRO A 82 -3.51 2.41 -1.58
C PRO A 82 -2.80 1.11 -1.21
N LEU A 83 -3.21 -0.02 -1.80
CA LEU A 83 -2.64 -1.34 -1.52
C LEU A 83 -1.17 -1.46 -1.94
N LEU A 84 -0.76 -0.70 -2.96
CA LEU A 84 0.61 -0.69 -3.46
C LEU A 84 1.51 0.22 -2.62
N VAL A 85 0.99 1.38 -2.22
CA VAL A 85 1.77 2.42 -1.54
C VAL A 85 1.87 2.15 -0.03
N PHE A 86 0.85 1.51 0.55
CA PHE A 86 0.77 1.27 2.00
C PHE A 86 1.98 0.53 2.59
N PRO A 87 2.50 -0.57 2.02
CA PRO A 87 3.62 -1.29 2.62
C PRO A 87 4.85 -0.41 2.83
N THR A 88 5.24 0.37 1.83
CA THR A 88 6.38 1.28 1.91
C THR A 88 6.13 2.41 2.90
N LEU A 89 4.92 3.00 2.89
CA LEU A 89 4.56 4.01 3.90
C LEU A 89 4.60 3.46 5.32
N PHE A 90 4.17 2.22 5.52
CA PHE A 90 4.22 1.58 6.83
C PHE A 90 5.66 1.41 7.29
N GLU A 91 6.55 0.90 6.45
CA GLU A 91 7.97 0.76 6.76
C GLU A 91 8.61 2.10 7.15
N GLU A 92 8.42 3.14 6.34
CA GLU A 92 8.96 4.48 6.61
C GLU A 92 8.45 5.06 7.94
N LYS A 93 7.14 4.90 8.21
CA LYS A 93 6.52 5.40 9.44
C LYS A 93 6.95 4.59 10.66
N ALA A 94 7.08 3.27 10.53
CA ALA A 94 7.56 2.39 11.58
C ALA A 94 9.00 2.75 11.96
N GLU A 95 9.90 2.91 11.00
CA GLU A 95 11.27 3.34 11.26
C GLU A 95 11.33 4.71 11.95
N ALA A 96 10.53 5.66 11.50
CA ALA A 96 10.45 6.98 12.13
C ALA A 96 9.97 6.89 13.58
N ALA A 97 8.98 6.04 13.87
CA ALA A 97 8.47 5.78 15.21
C ALA A 97 9.55 5.18 16.13
N VAL A 98 10.32 4.20 15.64
CA VAL A 98 11.44 3.61 16.39
C VAL A 98 12.50 4.66 16.71
N ARG A 99 12.95 5.44 15.70
CA ARG A 99 13.93 6.51 15.90
C ARG A 99 13.45 7.53 16.93
N TYR A 100 12.18 7.89 16.88
CA TYR A 100 11.59 8.83 17.83
C TYR A 100 11.53 8.26 19.25
N HIS A 101 11.14 7.00 19.41
CA HIS A 101 11.10 6.33 20.71
C HIS A 101 12.49 6.29 21.38
N LEU A 102 13.52 5.88 20.63
CA LEU A 102 14.90 5.87 21.11
C LEU A 102 15.37 7.26 21.52
N ARG A 103 15.00 8.29 20.74
CA ARG A 103 15.31 9.69 21.10
C ARG A 103 14.63 10.11 22.39
N GLN A 104 13.37 9.74 22.59
CA GLN A 104 12.66 10.04 23.83
C GLN A 104 13.36 9.38 25.02
N GLN A 105 13.72 8.10 24.93
CA GLN A 105 14.45 7.40 26.00
C GLN A 105 15.74 8.13 26.38
N MET A 106 16.54 8.55 25.40
CA MET A 106 17.77 9.33 25.66
C MET A 106 17.49 10.66 26.39
N VAL A 107 16.41 11.36 26.00
CA VAL A 107 16.02 12.62 26.66
C VAL A 107 15.55 12.37 28.10
N TRP A 108 14.79 11.30 28.33
CA TRP A 108 14.36 10.88 29.66
C TRP A 108 15.55 10.57 30.57
N ASP A 109 16.50 9.75 30.10
CA ASP A 109 17.70 9.40 30.86
C ASP A 109 18.55 10.63 31.19
N ARG A 110 18.74 11.52 30.22
CA ARG A 110 19.48 12.77 30.42
C ARG A 110 18.79 13.64 31.48
N SER A 111 17.48 13.79 31.38
CA SER A 111 16.69 14.61 32.31
C SER A 111 16.74 14.06 33.73
N ARG A 112 16.63 12.73 33.86
CA ARG A 112 16.74 12.04 35.15
C ARG A 112 18.10 12.25 35.81
N ARG A 113 19.20 12.17 35.05
CA ARG A 113 20.56 12.45 35.57
C ARG A 113 20.70 13.89 36.06
N LEU A 114 20.20 14.86 35.29
CA LEU A 114 20.25 16.27 35.69
C LEU A 114 19.48 16.52 36.99
N MET A 115 18.30 15.91 37.15
CA MET A 115 17.54 16.02 38.39
C MET A 115 18.25 15.37 39.59
N SER A 116 18.93 14.23 39.40
CA SER A 116 19.70 13.60 40.47
C SER A 116 20.95 14.38 40.88
N MET A 117 21.51 15.22 40.00
CA MET A 117 22.67 16.06 40.30
C MET A 117 22.30 17.37 41.00
N ALA A 118 21.02 17.78 40.91
CA ALA A 118 20.51 19.02 41.47
C ALA A 118 19.85 18.85 42.85
N ALA A 119 19.68 17.62 43.32
CA ALA A 119 19.17 17.25 44.65
C ALA A 119 20.32 16.94 45.60
#